data_AF-A0A3V2NYW2-F1
#
_entry.id   AF-A0A3V2NYW2-F1
#
_cell.length_a   1.000
_cell.length_b   1.000
_cell.length_c   1.000
_cell.angle_alpha   90.00
_cell.angle_beta   90.00
_cell.angle_gamma   90.00
#
_symmetry.space_group_name_H-M   'P 1'
#
loop_
_entity.id
_entity.type
_entity.pdbx_description
1 polymer ?
#
loop_
_entity_poly.entity_id
_entity_poly.type
_entity_poly.pdbx_seq_one_letter_code
_entity_poly.pdbx_strand_id
1 'polypeptide(L)'
;MSEKAETKSTKTAKNSAAQENPAPLADVIVADSQANEPHPAEDPVTVQGDAPVRLNVRAVSENGFWRCGRFWSHAGEDVEVTAEVAARLMVDPDLIVREAEKG
;
A
#
# COMPACT_ATOMS: atom_id res chain seq x y z
N MET A 1 36.32 -41.00 4.90
CA MET A 1 36.64 -40.00 5.92
C MET A 1 35.37 -39.22 6.23
N SER A 2 35.01 -39.23 7.52
CA SER A 2 34.17 -38.27 8.26
C SER A 2 32.71 -38.06 7.83
N GLU A 3 31.85 -38.84 8.49
CA GLU A 3 30.52 -38.44 8.98
C GLU A 3 30.51 -37.05 9.64
N LYS A 4 29.36 -36.33 9.63
CA LYS A 4 28.53 -36.07 10.82
C LYS A 4 27.15 -35.52 10.43
N ALA A 5 26.13 -36.09 11.06
CA ALA A 5 24.74 -35.69 11.05
C ALA A 5 24.51 -34.44 11.93
N GLU A 6 23.44 -33.68 11.65
CA GLU A 6 22.65 -33.08 12.73
C GLU A 6 21.20 -32.83 12.29
N THR A 7 20.29 -33.64 12.85
CA THR A 7 18.88 -33.35 13.04
C THR A 7 18.72 -32.43 14.25
N LYS A 8 17.87 -31.40 14.20
CA LYS A 8 17.24 -30.91 15.44
C LYS A 8 15.87 -30.27 15.27
N SER A 9 14.99 -30.81 16.10
CA SER A 9 13.57 -30.59 16.31
C SER A 9 13.18 -29.21 16.87
N THR A 10 11.94 -28.84 16.55
CA THR A 10 10.86 -28.33 17.42
C THR A 10 11.24 -27.50 18.64
N LYS A 11 10.70 -26.26 18.71
CA LYS A 11 10.17 -25.74 19.99
C LYS A 11 9.13 -24.64 19.79
N THR A 12 7.86 -25.02 19.98
CA THR A 12 6.80 -24.13 20.48
C THR A 12 7.23 -23.60 21.85
N ALA A 13 7.25 -22.28 22.04
CA ALA A 13 7.30 -21.69 23.37
C ALA A 13 6.65 -20.30 23.38
N LYS A 14 5.41 -20.32 23.84
CA LYS A 14 4.70 -19.30 24.60
C LYS A 14 5.64 -18.34 25.35
N ASN A 15 5.52 -17.05 25.08
CA ASN A 15 5.87 -15.99 26.01
C ASN A 15 4.56 -15.26 26.37
N SER A 16 4.16 -15.44 27.62
CA SER A 16 3.18 -14.64 28.33
C SER A 16 3.96 -13.73 29.28
N ALA A 17 3.83 -12.41 29.13
CA ALA A 17 4.13 -11.36 30.11
C ALA A 17 3.89 -10.02 29.40
N ALA A 18 3.21 -9.01 29.94
CA ALA A 18 2.48 -8.84 31.17
C ALA A 18 1.34 -7.86 30.84
N GLN A 19 0.13 -8.20 31.25
CA GLN A 19 -1.00 -7.28 31.22
C GLN A 19 -0.80 -6.28 32.37
N GLU A 20 -0.15 -5.16 32.09
CA GLU A 20 -0.12 -4.04 33.03
C GLU A 20 -1.46 -3.30 32.94
N ASN A 21 -2.24 -3.49 34.00
CA ASN A 21 -3.46 -2.76 34.31
C ASN A 21 -3.09 -1.53 35.15
N PRO A 22 -3.30 -0.31 34.64
CA PRO A 22 -3.60 0.83 35.49
C PRO A 22 -5.12 1.04 35.56
N ALA A 23 -5.61 1.06 36.81
CA ALA A 23 -7.00 1.25 37.20
C ALA A 23 -7.64 2.53 36.62
N PRO A 24 -8.98 2.56 36.45
CA PRO A 24 -9.69 3.69 35.86
C PRO A 24 -9.70 4.88 36.83
N LEU A 25 -9.25 6.05 36.38
CA LEU A 25 -9.54 7.29 37.06
C LEU A 25 -10.90 7.80 36.57
N ALA A 26 -11.82 7.90 37.52
CA ALA A 26 -13.19 8.32 37.32
C ALA A 26 -13.31 9.82 37.04
N ASP A 27 -14.36 10.11 36.27
CA ASP A 27 -15.23 11.28 36.32
C ASP A 27 -14.64 12.65 35.95
N VAL A 28 -15.05 13.17 34.79
CA VAL A 28 -15.81 14.43 34.72
C VAL A 28 -16.70 14.34 33.49
N ILE A 29 -18.01 14.19 33.72
CA ILE A 29 -19.04 14.43 32.71
C ILE A 29 -19.22 15.96 32.63
N VAL A 30 -18.63 16.60 31.62
CA VAL A 30 -19.11 17.91 31.16
C VAL A 30 -19.96 17.65 29.93
N ALA A 31 -21.26 17.60 30.14
CA ALA A 31 -22.24 17.83 29.09
C ALA A 31 -22.19 19.32 28.74
N ASP A 32 -21.45 19.68 27.69
CA ASP A 32 -21.77 20.86 26.90
C ASP A 32 -22.52 20.36 25.67
N SER A 33 -23.85 20.43 25.75
CA SER A 33 -24.75 20.24 24.63
C SER A 33 -24.58 21.40 23.65
N GLN A 34 -23.49 21.39 22.88
CA GLN A 34 -23.44 22.15 21.66
C GLN A 34 -24.05 21.30 20.55
N ALA A 35 -25.26 21.71 20.18
CA ALA A 35 -25.87 21.38 18.92
C ALA A 35 -24.91 21.79 17.78
N ASN A 36 -24.01 20.90 17.41
CA ASN A 36 -23.55 20.83 16.04
C ASN A 36 -24.45 19.78 15.40
N GLU A 37 -25.34 20.24 14.53
CA GLU A 37 -26.07 19.38 13.62
C GLU A 37 -25.09 18.32 13.08
N PRO A 38 -25.47 17.04 12.97
CA PRO A 38 -24.61 16.10 12.29
C PRO A 38 -24.40 16.69 10.89
N HIS A 39 -23.23 17.28 10.65
CA HIS A 39 -22.74 17.50 9.32
C HIS A 39 -22.97 16.15 8.65
N PRO A 40 -23.84 16.06 7.62
CA PRO A 40 -24.05 14.79 6.97
C PRO A 40 -22.65 14.34 6.60
N ALA A 41 -22.20 13.23 7.20
CA ALA A 41 -20.92 12.64 6.88
C ALA A 41 -20.90 12.64 5.37
N GLU A 42 -20.00 13.43 4.77
CA GLU A 42 -19.85 13.43 3.33
C GLU A 42 -19.76 11.96 2.98
N ASP A 43 -20.81 11.46 2.32
CA ASP A 43 -20.90 10.07 1.87
C ASP A 43 -19.52 9.78 1.33
N PRO A 44 -18.77 8.79 1.87
CA PRO A 44 -17.39 8.58 1.45
C PRO A 44 -17.52 8.40 -0.04
N VAL A 45 -17.13 9.43 -0.81
CA VAL A 45 -17.48 9.53 -2.23
C VAL A 45 -17.13 8.18 -2.74
N THR A 46 -18.17 7.40 -3.07
CA THR A 46 -17.96 6.12 -3.69
C THR A 46 -17.31 6.56 -4.97
N VAL A 47 -15.96 6.54 -5.00
CA VAL A 47 -15.15 6.76 -6.17
C VAL A 47 -15.62 5.63 -7.05
N GLN A 48 -16.65 5.95 -7.84
CA GLN A 48 -17.30 5.06 -8.77
C GLN A 48 -16.16 4.41 -9.50
N GLY A 49 -16.02 3.09 -9.26
CA GLY A 49 -14.81 2.34 -9.53
C GLY A 49 -14.15 2.84 -10.79
N ASP A 50 -13.08 3.59 -10.62
CA ASP A 50 -12.30 4.06 -11.74
C ASP A 50 -11.74 2.80 -12.37
N ALA A 51 -12.29 2.46 -13.54
CA ALA A 51 -11.98 1.21 -14.19
C ALA A 51 -10.47 1.19 -14.41
N PRO A 52 -9.77 0.13 -13.96
CA PRO A 52 -8.33 0.10 -14.07
C PRO A 52 -7.89 0.30 -15.52
N VAL A 53 -6.96 1.22 -15.73
CA VAL A 53 -6.36 1.49 -17.03
C VAL A 53 -5.09 0.67 -17.18
N ARG A 54 -4.95 0.05 -18.34
CA ARG A 54 -3.77 -0.73 -18.69
C ARG A 54 -2.82 0.12 -19.51
N LEU A 55 -1.62 0.31 -18.99
CA LEU A 55 -0.59 1.17 -19.59
C LEU A 55 0.68 0.37 -19.83
N ASN A 56 1.31 0.57 -20.97
CA ASN A 56 2.67 0.14 -21.21
C ASN A 56 3.63 1.24 -20.75
N VAL A 57 4.39 0.98 -19.69
CA VAL A 57 5.30 1.94 -19.07
C VAL A 57 6.74 1.49 -19.26
N ARG A 58 7.56 2.36 -19.86
CA ARG A 58 8.98 2.15 -20.17
C ARG A 58 9.83 3.18 -19.45
N ALA A 59 11.00 2.77 -18.96
CA ALA A 59 11.99 3.73 -18.51
C ALA A 59 12.64 4.46 -19.70
N VAL A 60 12.86 5.77 -19.57
CA VAL A 60 13.66 6.55 -20.54
C VAL A 60 15.11 6.04 -20.56
N SER A 61 15.66 5.72 -19.39
CA SER A 61 17.01 5.15 -19.25
C SER A 61 17.11 3.76 -19.89
N GLU A 62 18.11 3.54 -20.76
CA GLU A 62 18.36 2.26 -21.42
C GLU A 62 18.63 1.11 -20.44
N ASN A 63 19.24 1.40 -19.30
CA ASN A 63 19.51 0.40 -18.25
C ASN A 63 18.33 0.22 -17.27
N GLY A 64 17.25 0.99 -17.42
CA GLY A 64 16.18 1.09 -16.43
C GLY A 64 16.59 1.82 -15.15
N PHE A 65 15.70 1.86 -14.17
CA PHE A 65 15.96 2.45 -12.84
C PHE A 65 15.02 1.91 -11.77
N TRP A 66 15.40 2.09 -10.50
CA TRP A 66 14.58 1.72 -9.34
C TRP A 66 13.81 2.93 -8.81
N ARG A 67 12.50 2.76 -8.57
CA ARG A 67 11.66 3.76 -7.91
C ARG A 67 10.59 3.11 -7.06
N CYS A 68 10.40 3.61 -5.84
CA CYS A 68 9.37 3.12 -4.91
C CYS A 68 9.38 1.59 -4.73
N GLY A 69 10.56 0.96 -4.75
CA GLY A 69 10.71 -0.49 -4.62
C GLY A 69 10.36 -1.31 -5.87
N ARG A 70 10.07 -0.67 -7.00
CA ARG A 70 9.88 -1.32 -8.30
C ARG A 70 11.02 -0.96 -9.25
N PHE A 71 11.48 -1.93 -10.02
CA PHE A 71 12.41 -1.70 -11.12
C PHE A 71 11.62 -1.41 -12.41
N TRP A 72 11.94 -0.31 -13.08
CA TRP A 72 11.38 0.09 -14.36
C TRP A 72 12.39 -0.18 -15.47
N SER A 73 12.04 -1.08 -16.39
CA SER A 73 12.92 -1.46 -17.50
C SER A 73 12.68 -0.60 -18.73
N HIS A 74 13.71 -0.48 -19.59
CA HIS A 74 13.56 0.19 -20.88
C HIS A 74 12.68 -0.59 -21.87
N ALA A 75 12.62 -1.92 -21.73
CA ALA A 75 11.82 -2.79 -22.59
C ALA A 75 10.31 -2.50 -22.47
N GLY A 76 9.88 -2.05 -21.30
CA GLY A 76 8.50 -1.71 -21.01
C GLY A 76 7.73 -2.84 -20.36
N GLU A 77 6.75 -2.45 -19.56
CA GLU A 77 5.91 -3.37 -18.83
C GLU A 77 4.46 -2.88 -18.81
N ASP A 78 3.53 -3.80 -19.00
CA ASP A 78 2.11 -3.51 -18.88
C ASP A 78 1.71 -3.50 -17.41
N VAL A 79 1.28 -2.34 -16.93
CA VAL A 79 0.79 -2.13 -15.57
C VAL A 79 -0.67 -1.76 -15.62
N GLU A 80 -1.43 -2.35 -14.70
CA GLU A 80 -2.82 -2.03 -14.48
C GLU A 80 -2.90 -1.09 -13.27
N VAL A 81 -3.37 0.14 -13.49
CA VAL A 81 -3.38 1.20 -12.47
C VAL A 81 -4.69 1.98 -12.53
N THR A 82 -5.01 2.74 -11.48
CA THR A 82 -6.12 3.70 -11.53
C THR A 82 -5.75 4.91 -12.38
N ALA A 83 -6.74 5.64 -12.88
CA ALA A 83 -6.58 6.86 -13.67
C ALA A 83 -5.76 7.93 -12.94
N GLU A 84 -5.88 8.03 -11.61
CA GLU A 84 -5.06 8.95 -10.81
C GLU A 84 -3.57 8.57 -10.89
N VAL A 85 -3.25 7.28 -10.77
CA VAL A 85 -1.87 6.79 -10.88
C VAL A 85 -1.37 6.91 -12.31
N ALA A 86 -2.22 6.62 -13.30
CA ALA A 86 -1.92 6.83 -14.71
C ALA A 86 -1.52 8.28 -15.01
N ALA A 87 -2.30 9.25 -14.54
CA ALA A 87 -2.00 10.67 -14.71
C ALA A 87 -0.65 11.06 -14.08
N ARG A 88 -0.34 10.51 -12.90
CA ARG A 88 0.98 10.72 -12.24
C ARG A 88 2.13 10.10 -13.03
N LEU A 89 1.94 8.92 -13.62
CA LEU A 89 2.97 8.27 -14.44
C LEU A 89 3.19 9.02 -15.75
N MET A 90 2.13 9.55 -16.38
CA MET A 90 2.22 10.30 -17.64
C MET A 90 2.98 11.62 -17.54
N VAL A 91 3.05 12.24 -16.36
CA VAL A 91 3.83 13.47 -16.13
C VAL A 91 5.26 13.19 -15.67
N ASP A 92 5.62 11.93 -15.47
CA ASP A 92 6.94 11.58 -14.97
C ASP A 92 8.00 11.64 -16.08
N PRO A 93 9.05 12.47 -15.93
CA PRO A 93 10.02 12.70 -17.00
C PRO A 93 10.94 11.49 -17.25
N ASP A 94 11.05 10.57 -16.29
CA ASP A 94 11.89 9.37 -16.40
C ASP A 94 11.14 8.18 -17.03
N LEU A 95 9.86 8.34 -17.33
CA LEU A 95 9.00 7.30 -17.88
C LEU A 95 8.40 7.70 -19.24
N ILE A 96 8.27 6.71 -20.10
CA ILE A 96 7.53 6.78 -21.36
C ILE A 96 6.29 5.91 -21.16
N VAL A 97 5.13 6.56 -21.07
CA VAL A 97 3.85 5.90 -20.80
C VAL A 97 2.99 5.91 -22.05
N ARG A 98 2.44 4.74 -22.41
CA ARG A 98 1.52 4.56 -23.54
C ARG A 98 0.33 3.72 -23.11
N GLU A 99 -0.80 3.88 -23.76
CA GLU A 99 -1.93 2.96 -23.59
C GLU A 99 -1.52 1.57 -24.09
N ALA A 100 -1.79 0.53 -23.29
CA ALA A 100 -1.52 -0.84 -23.72
C ALA A 100 -2.55 -1.23 -24.81
N GLU A 101 -2.08 -1.76 -25.94
CA GLU A 101 -2.99 -2.25 -26.97
C GLU A 101 -3.89 -3.36 -26.40
N LYS A 102 -5.21 -3.20 -26.57
CA LYS A 102 -6.17 -4.29 -26.33
C LYS A 102 -5.94 -5.34 -27.42
N GLY A 103 -5.18 -6.38 -27.10
CA GLY A 103 -5.10 -7.59 -27.91
C GLY A 103 -6.46 -8.26 -28.09
#